data_AF-A0A382SWQ6-F1
#
_entry.id   AF-A0A382SWQ6-F1
#
_cell.length_a   1.000
_cell.length_b   1.000
_cell.length_c   1.000
_cell.angle_alpha   90.00
_cell.angle_beta   90.00
_cell.angle_gamma   90.00
#
_symmetry.space_group_name_H-M   'P 1'
#
loop_
_entity.id
_entity.type
_entity.pdbx_description
1 polymer ?
#
loop_
_entity_poly.entity_id
_entity_poly.type
_entity_poly.pdbx_seq_one_letter_code
_entity_poly.pdbx_strand_id
1 'polypeptide(L)'
;MKLTYFGVENIPMVEPGDDVTGMILDGLATMGETMQADDVIVIAQKIISKAEGCYVNLNDVTPSVEAIELGNEIDKDPRKVQLILDESIEVVRKRPGVMIVEHRLGF
;
A
#
# COMPACT_ATOMS: atom_id res chain seq x y z
N MET A 1 9.47 -29.89 14.38
CA MET A 1 9.54 -28.41 14.49
C MET A 1 8.12 -27.88 14.40
N LYS A 2 7.68 -27.05 15.36
CA LYS A 2 6.33 -26.50 15.39
C LYS A 2 6.38 -25.07 14.87
N LEU A 3 5.52 -24.76 13.90
CA LEU A 3 5.31 -23.40 13.39
C LEU A 3 4.02 -22.85 14.01
N THR A 4 4.03 -21.60 14.43
CA THR A 4 2.87 -20.86 14.93
C THR A 4 2.76 -19.53 14.21
N TYR A 5 1.54 -19.09 13.95
CA TYR A 5 1.24 -17.79 13.37
C TYR A 5 -0.05 -17.26 13.99
N PHE A 6 -0.08 -15.97 14.29
CA PHE A 6 -1.23 -15.28 14.85
C PHE A 6 -1.21 -13.82 14.39
N GLY A 7 -2.37 -13.19 14.38
CA GLY A 7 -2.47 -11.75 14.12
C GLY A 7 -2.19 -10.97 15.40
N VAL A 8 -1.54 -9.82 15.29
CA VAL A 8 -1.42 -8.88 16.40
C VAL A 8 -2.77 -8.19 16.59
N GLU A 9 -3.36 -8.36 17.77
CA GLU A 9 -4.65 -7.79 18.10
C GLU A 9 -4.54 -6.31 18.49
N ASN A 10 -5.68 -5.61 18.48
CA ASN A 10 -5.82 -4.24 18.98
C ASN A 10 -4.93 -3.17 18.29
N ILE A 11 -4.49 -3.42 17.04
CA ILE A 11 -3.80 -2.40 16.24
C ILE A 11 -4.80 -1.27 15.89
N PRO A 12 -4.50 -0.01 16.25
CA PRO A 12 -5.39 1.12 15.96
C PRO A 12 -5.38 1.49 14.46
N MET A 13 -6.24 2.44 14.09
CA MET A 13 -6.16 3.06 12.77
C MET A 13 -4.86 3.85 12.64
N VAL A 14 -4.01 3.44 11.69
CA VAL A 14 -2.74 4.12 11.40
C VAL A 14 -2.98 5.39 10.61
N GLU A 15 -2.33 6.46 11.07
CA GLU A 15 -2.31 7.83 10.55
C GLU A 15 -0.88 8.26 10.17
N PRO A 16 -0.72 9.32 9.35
CA PRO A 16 0.60 9.84 9.00
C PRO A 16 1.46 10.21 10.21
N GLY A 17 2.69 9.71 10.25
CA GLY A 17 3.66 9.94 11.32
C GLY A 17 3.65 8.94 12.47
N ASP A 18 2.73 7.97 12.45
CA ASP A 18 2.62 6.96 13.50
C ASP A 18 3.83 5.99 13.55
N ASP A 19 4.25 5.63 14.77
CA ASP A 19 5.23 4.58 15.01
C ASP A 19 4.57 3.19 14.92
N VAL A 20 4.58 2.62 13.72
CA VAL A 20 4.03 1.28 13.46
C VAL A 20 4.75 0.20 14.28
N THR A 21 6.04 0.35 14.55
CA THR A 21 6.80 -0.61 15.36
C THR A 21 6.31 -0.60 16.81
N GLY A 22 6.18 0.58 17.40
CA GLY A 22 5.61 0.74 18.75
C GLY A 22 4.22 0.12 18.87
N MET A 23 3.34 0.40 17.90
CA MET A 23 1.98 -0.17 17.87
C MET A 23 1.96 -1.71 17.85
N ILE A 24 2.86 -2.32 17.09
CA ILE A 24 2.97 -3.79 17.03
C ILE A 24 3.45 -4.35 18.38
N LEU A 25 4.47 -3.73 18.98
CA LEU A 25 5.00 -4.17 20.27
C LEU A 25 3.95 -4.03 21.40
N ASP A 26 3.20 -2.93 21.40
CA ASP A 26 2.10 -2.71 22.35
C ASP A 26 1.01 -3.76 22.16
N GLY A 27 0.61 -4.06 20.92
CA GLY A 27 -0.38 -5.08 20.60
C GLY A 27 0.04 -6.47 21.11
N LEU A 28 1.29 -6.87 20.86
CA LEU A 28 1.84 -8.13 21.39
C LEU A 28 1.81 -8.17 22.92
N ALA A 29 2.19 -7.08 23.58
CA ALA A 29 2.15 -6.98 25.03
C ALA A 29 0.73 -7.17 25.59
N THR A 30 -0.31 -6.66 24.91
CA THR A 30 -1.71 -6.88 25.34
C THR A 30 -2.14 -8.36 25.27
N MET A 31 -1.50 -9.14 24.40
CA MET A 31 -1.74 -10.58 24.25
C MET A 31 -0.90 -11.41 25.23
N GLY A 32 -0.02 -10.78 26.00
CA GLY A 32 0.97 -11.47 26.84
C GLY A 32 2.11 -12.10 26.03
N GLU A 33 2.30 -11.67 24.78
CA GLU A 33 3.32 -12.17 23.87
C GLU A 33 4.53 -11.23 23.84
N THR A 34 5.70 -11.79 23.50
CA THR A 34 6.93 -11.02 23.31
C THR A 34 7.67 -11.54 22.08
N MET A 35 8.33 -10.65 21.34
CA MET A 35 9.15 -11.04 20.19
C MET A 35 10.32 -11.94 20.65
N GLN A 36 10.51 -13.04 19.94
CA GLN A 36 11.61 -13.97 20.13
C GLN A 36 12.65 -13.84 19.03
N ALA A 37 13.85 -14.37 19.27
CA ALA A 37 14.84 -14.52 18.22
C ALA A 37 14.27 -15.38 17.08
N ASP A 38 14.56 -14.98 15.85
CA ASP A 38 14.12 -15.63 14.61
C ASP A 38 12.61 -15.52 14.29
N ASP A 39 11.83 -14.74 15.07
CA ASP A 39 10.46 -14.40 14.70
C ASP A 39 10.41 -13.52 13.45
N VAL A 40 9.35 -13.71 12.66
CA VAL A 40 9.09 -12.93 11.44
C VAL A 40 7.80 -12.12 11.61
N ILE A 41 7.89 -10.81 11.45
CA ILE A 41 6.72 -9.92 11.38
C ILE A 41 6.32 -9.76 9.93
N VAL A 42 5.06 -10.10 9.62
CA VAL A 42 4.47 -9.87 8.30
C VAL A 42 3.53 -8.68 8.40
N ILE A 43 3.85 -7.61 7.66
CA ILE A 43 3.09 -6.37 7.67
C ILE A 43 2.44 -6.18 6.30
N ALA A 44 1.13 -5.91 6.30
CA ALA A 44 0.46 -5.47 5.07
C ALA A 44 0.94 -4.07 4.68
N GLN A 45 1.28 -3.89 3.40
CA GLN A 45 1.79 -2.62 2.84
C GLN A 45 0.98 -1.39 3.27
N LYS A 46 -0.34 -1.51 3.40
CA LYS A 46 -1.23 -0.37 3.63
C LYS A 46 -0.90 0.43 4.89
N ILE A 47 -0.54 -0.21 6.00
CA ILE A 47 -0.28 0.53 7.25
C ILE A 47 1.03 1.31 7.17
N ILE A 48 2.02 0.77 6.46
CA ILE A 48 3.27 1.48 6.18
C ILE A 48 3.00 2.71 5.31
N SER A 49 2.25 2.55 4.21
CA SER A 49 1.88 3.69 3.36
C SER A 49 1.08 4.77 4.09
N LYS A 50 0.28 4.40 5.11
CA LYS A 50 -0.44 5.35 5.93
C LYS A 50 0.48 6.13 6.87
N ALA A 51 1.36 5.42 7.58
CA ALA A 51 2.34 6.03 8.47
C ALA A 51 3.33 6.95 7.72
N GLU A 52 3.72 6.55 6.50
CA GLU A 52 4.58 7.36 5.62
C GLU A 52 3.85 8.53 4.95
N GLY A 53 2.53 8.66 5.14
CA GLY A 53 1.77 9.78 4.60
C GLY A 53 1.55 9.71 3.09
N CYS A 54 1.54 8.51 2.48
CA CYS A 54 1.36 8.28 1.05
C CYS A 54 -0.12 8.46 0.60
N TYR A 55 -0.74 9.54 1.04
CA TYR A 55 -2.10 9.94 0.68
C TYR A 55 -2.06 10.91 -0.49
N VAL A 56 -3.02 10.77 -1.39
CA VAL A 56 -3.27 11.75 -2.45
C VAL A 56 -4.76 12.03 -2.51
N ASN A 57 -5.11 13.31 -2.48
CA ASN A 57 -6.46 13.76 -2.76
C ASN A 57 -6.66 13.81 -4.28
N LEU A 58 -7.56 12.98 -4.80
CA LEU A 58 -7.82 12.91 -6.24
C LEU A 58 -8.30 14.22 -6.85
N ASN A 59 -8.87 15.14 -6.08
CA ASN A 59 -9.27 16.45 -6.59
C ASN A 59 -8.09 17.37 -6.93
N ASP A 60 -6.91 17.07 -6.37
CA ASP A 60 -5.70 17.87 -6.58
C ASP A 60 -4.84 17.31 -7.73
N VAL A 61 -5.28 16.23 -8.38
CA VAL A 61 -4.56 15.57 -9.48
C VAL A 61 -5.00 16.14 -10.83
N THR A 62 -4.04 16.67 -11.58
CA THR A 62 -4.24 17.07 -12.98
C THR A 62 -3.72 15.97 -13.91
N PRO A 63 -4.59 15.24 -14.64
CA PRO A 63 -4.16 14.14 -15.48
C PRO A 63 -3.48 14.66 -16.77
N SER A 64 -2.42 13.96 -17.19
CA SER A 64 -1.77 14.17 -18.49
C SER A 64 -2.65 13.69 -19.65
N VAL A 65 -2.27 14.05 -20.89
CA VAL A 65 -2.95 13.58 -22.11
C VAL A 65 -2.94 12.06 -22.17
N GLU A 66 -1.79 11.43 -21.88
CA GLU A 66 -1.67 9.97 -21.83
C GLU A 66 -2.61 9.33 -20.80
N ALA A 67 -2.68 9.90 -19.59
CA ALA A 67 -3.58 9.39 -18.55
C ALA A 67 -5.06 9.51 -18.93
N ILE A 68 -5.43 10.58 -19.64
CA ILE A 68 -6.80 10.78 -20.17
C ILE A 68 -7.12 9.73 -21.24
N GLU A 69 -6.22 9.54 -22.21
CA GLU A 69 -6.41 8.57 -23.29
C GLU A 69 -6.53 7.14 -22.73
N LEU A 70 -5.60 6.75 -21.86
CA LEU A 70 -5.62 5.45 -21.20
C LEU A 70 -6.86 5.26 -20.32
N GLY A 71 -7.22 6.28 -19.53
CA GLY A 71 -8.41 6.23 -18.68
C GLY A 71 -9.70 6.00 -19.46
N ASN A 72 -9.86 6.68 -20.60
CA ASN A 72 -11.00 6.46 -21.48
C ASN A 72 -10.97 5.07 -22.13
N GLU A 73 -9.81 4.57 -22.54
CA GLU A 73 -9.65 3.25 -23.16
C GLU A 73 -10.00 2.11 -22.20
N ILE A 74 -9.61 2.23 -20.93
CA ILE A 74 -9.77 1.17 -19.93
C ILE A 74 -10.95 1.39 -18.96
N ASP A 75 -11.81 2.37 -19.20
CA ASP A 75 -12.94 2.71 -18.32
C ASP A 75 -12.49 3.00 -16.87
N LYS A 76 -11.56 3.94 -16.71
CA LYS A 76 -10.99 4.32 -15.41
C LYS A 76 -10.77 5.82 -15.32
N ASP A 77 -10.99 6.37 -14.12
CA ASP A 77 -10.78 7.80 -13.85
C ASP A 77 -9.36 8.23 -14.25
N PRO A 78 -9.19 9.18 -15.18
CA PRO A 78 -7.88 9.65 -15.63
C PRO A 78 -6.96 10.10 -14.49
N ARG A 79 -7.51 10.61 -13.38
CA ARG A 79 -6.73 11.04 -12.22
C ARG A 79 -6.12 9.86 -11.49
N LYS A 80 -6.84 8.74 -11.41
CA LYS A 80 -6.29 7.49 -10.88
C LYS A 80 -5.25 6.89 -11.81
N VAL A 81 -5.48 6.98 -13.12
CA VAL A 81 -4.49 6.52 -14.11
C VAL A 81 -3.21 7.32 -13.99
N GLN A 82 -3.29 8.66 -13.85
CA GLN A 82 -2.13 9.51 -13.63
C GLN A 82 -1.30 9.04 -12.43
N LEU A 83 -1.92 8.83 -11.26
CA LEU A 83 -1.20 8.34 -10.08
C LEU A 83 -0.57 6.97 -10.27
N ILE A 84 -1.17 6.10 -11.08
CA ILE A 84 -0.55 4.81 -11.39
C ILE A 84 0.69 5.05 -12.29
N LEU A 85 0.57 5.88 -13.33
CA LEU A 85 1.68 6.20 -14.22
C LEU A 85 2.85 6.86 -13.48
N ASP A 86 2.58 7.76 -12.52
CA ASP A 86 3.59 8.43 -11.69
C ASP A 86 4.44 7.43 -10.87
N GLU A 87 3.87 6.28 -10.54
CA GLU A 87 4.52 5.19 -9.80
C GLU A 87 5.01 4.05 -10.71
N SER A 88 4.92 4.20 -12.04
CA SER A 88 5.22 3.16 -13.02
C SER A 88 6.40 3.52 -13.93
N ILE A 89 7.07 2.49 -14.46
CA ILE A 89 8.06 2.61 -15.54
C ILE A 89 7.37 2.45 -16.89
N GLU A 90 6.54 1.43 -17.04
CA GLU A 90 5.79 1.16 -18.27
C GLU A 90 4.45 0.46 -18.03
N VAL A 91 3.54 0.59 -19.00
CA VAL A 91 2.28 -0.16 -19.04
C VAL A 91 2.50 -1.48 -19.78
N VAL A 92 2.59 -2.58 -19.04
CA VAL A 92 2.81 -3.94 -19.58
C VAL A 92 1.55 -4.49 -20.26
N ARG A 93 0.36 -4.22 -19.69
CA ARG A 93 -0.91 -4.68 -20.25
C ARG A 93 -2.07 -3.81 -19.82
N LYS A 94 -3.03 -3.62 -20.72
CA LYS A 94 -4.28 -2.89 -20.46
C LYS A 94 -5.49 -3.61 -21.03
N ARG A 95 -6.61 -3.57 -20.29
CA ARG A 95 -7.96 -4.03 -20.66
C ARG A 95 -8.99 -3.20 -19.88
N PRO A 96 -10.27 -3.16 -20.27
CA PRO A 96 -11.30 -2.50 -19.48
C PRO A 96 -11.25 -2.91 -17.99
N GLY A 97 -11.16 -1.93 -17.10
CA GLY A 97 -11.02 -2.05 -15.64
C GLY A 97 -9.62 -2.39 -15.11
N VAL A 98 -8.70 -2.89 -15.95
CA VAL A 98 -7.41 -3.48 -15.52
C VAL A 98 -6.22 -2.86 -16.24
N MET A 99 -5.23 -2.45 -15.44
CA MET A 99 -3.94 -1.98 -15.91
C MET A 99 -2.85 -2.72 -15.14
N ILE A 100 -1.94 -3.36 -15.88
CA ILE A 100 -0.74 -4.00 -15.34
C ILE A 100 0.43 -3.12 -15.77
N VAL A 101 1.23 -2.73 -14.79
CA VAL A 101 2.36 -1.83 -14.96
C VAL A 101 3.59 -2.45 -14.29
N GLU A 102 4.77 -2.08 -14.76
CA GLU A 102 5.99 -2.27 -14.00
C GLU A 102 6.11 -1.12 -12.99
N HIS A 103 6.06 -1.40 -11.69
CA HIS A 103 6.23 -0.34 -10.69
C HIS A 103 7.67 0.16 -10.68
N ARG A 104 7.89 1.45 -10.38
CA ARG A 104 9.24 2.05 -10.29
C ARG A 104 10.20 1.43 -9.26
N LEU A 105 9.71 0.50 -8.45
CA LEU A 105 10.46 -0.24 -7.43
C LEU A 105 10.73 -1.70 -7.81
N GLY A 106 10.31 -2.14 -9.01
CA GLY A 106 10.65 -3.45 -9.57
C GLY A 106 9.75 -4.63 -9.19
N PHE A 107 8.51 -4.36 -8.77
CA PHE A 107 7.49 -5.39 -8.50
C PHE A 107 6.27 -5.26 -9.41
#